data_AF-A0A126Z8C1-F1
#
_entry.id   AF-A0A126Z8C1-F1
#
_cell.length_a   1.000
_cell.length_b   1.000
_cell.length_c   1.000
_cell.angle_alpha   90.00
_cell.angle_beta   90.00
_cell.angle_gamma   90.00
#
_symmetry.space_group_name_H-M   'P 1'
#
loop_
_entity.id
_entity.type
_entity.pdbx_description
1 polymer ?
#
loop_
_entity_poly.entity_id
_entity_poly.type
_entity_poly.pdbx_seq_one_letter_code
_entity_poly.pdbx_strand_id
1 'polypeptide(L)'
;MSADSYKAWVEKNPERAANRWQEWKDRNPEKAAAAYKKWYEANKETARAQKREVMKRLRAENPDKYNAQSVAAKAREREQLFEMYGHVCMRCGFSDKRALTLDHIKNNGNVERAELGERGVYRRAKASHQPGDYQILCMNCQFIKRTEAATAWRILKETA
;
A
#
# COMPACT_ATOMS: atom_id res chain seq x y z
N MET A 1 -28.89 36.19 19.73
CA MET A 1 -27.76 35.88 20.63
C MET A 1 -26.49 36.33 19.95
N SER A 2 -25.62 37.10 20.64
CA SER A 2 -24.30 37.45 20.12
C SER A 2 -23.40 36.22 20.10
N ALA A 3 -22.35 36.24 19.27
CA ALA A 3 -21.35 35.17 19.21
C ALA A 3 -20.72 34.89 20.59
N ASP A 4 -20.47 35.95 21.37
CA ASP A 4 -19.90 35.86 22.72
C ASP A 4 -20.86 35.21 23.72
N SER A 5 -22.16 35.55 23.65
CA SER A 5 -23.18 34.91 24.49
C SER A 5 -23.37 33.43 24.18
N TYR A 6 -23.20 33.03 22.91
CA TYR A 6 -23.26 31.63 22.50
C TYR A 6 -22.02 30.86 22.96
N LYS A 7 -20.82 31.45 22.85
CA LYS A 7 -19.58 30.85 23.32
C LYS A 7 -19.62 30.58 24.84
N ALA A 8 -20.03 31.57 25.63
CA ALA A 8 -20.19 31.41 27.08
C ALA A 8 -21.25 30.34 27.45
N TRP A 9 -22.29 30.17 26.64
CA TRP A 9 -23.27 29.09 26.82
C TRP A 9 -22.67 27.71 26.53
N VAL A 10 -21.89 27.57 25.46
CA VAL A 10 -21.21 26.30 25.11
C VAL A 10 -20.22 25.87 26.18
N GLU A 11 -19.43 26.80 26.70
CA GLU A 11 -18.46 26.52 27.79
C GLU A 11 -19.16 26.00 29.06
N LYS A 12 -20.33 26.55 29.39
CA LYS A 12 -21.13 26.13 30.54
C LYS A 12 -21.96 24.87 30.28
N ASN A 13 -22.14 24.46 29.02
CA ASN A 13 -23.03 23.37 28.62
C ASN A 13 -22.41 22.48 27.52
N PRO A 14 -21.22 21.91 27.72
CA PRO A 14 -20.46 21.24 26.67
C PRO A 14 -21.20 20.01 26.10
N GLU A 15 -21.82 19.21 26.97
CA GLU A 15 -22.58 18.02 26.54
C GLU A 15 -23.83 18.39 25.74
N ARG A 16 -24.59 19.41 26.19
CA ARG A 16 -25.78 19.88 25.46
C ARG A 16 -25.39 20.50 24.12
N ALA A 17 -24.27 21.21 24.05
CA ALA A 17 -23.76 21.75 22.80
C ALA A 17 -23.35 20.62 21.84
N ALA A 18 -22.70 19.57 22.33
CA ALA A 18 -22.33 18.39 21.54
C ALA A 18 -23.55 17.63 21.01
N ASN A 19 -24.55 17.36 21.86
CA ASN A 19 -25.78 16.69 21.47
C ASN A 19 -26.55 17.50 20.41
N ARG A 20 -26.68 18.82 20.63
CA ARG A 20 -27.30 19.72 19.66
C ARG A 20 -26.57 19.74 18.31
N TRP A 21 -25.24 19.72 18.33
CA TRP A 21 -24.43 19.61 17.11
C TRP A 21 -24.62 18.26 16.42
N GLN A 22 -24.70 17.17 17.18
CA GLN A 22 -24.94 15.84 16.65
C GLN A 22 -26.30 15.75 15.95
N GLU A 23 -27.37 16.17 16.63
CA GLU A 23 -28.70 16.21 16.05
C GLU A 23 -28.78 17.12 14.80
N TRP A 24 -28.01 18.21 14.76
CA TRP A 24 -27.93 19.06 13.57
C TRP A 24 -27.26 18.33 12.41
N LYS A 25 -26.16 17.61 12.65
CA LYS A 25 -25.46 16.81 11.63
C LYS A 25 -26.36 15.71 11.08
N ASP A 26 -27.07 15.00 11.96
CA ASP A 26 -27.95 13.90 11.58
C ASP A 26 -29.13 14.39 10.72
N ARG A 27 -29.65 15.59 11.02
CA ARG A 27 -30.67 16.26 10.22
C ARG A 27 -30.14 16.94 8.96
N ASN A 28 -28.84 17.18 8.85
CA ASN A 28 -28.20 17.89 7.73
C ASN A 28 -26.91 17.21 7.26
N PRO A 29 -26.94 15.91 6.91
CA PRO A 29 -25.74 15.13 6.64
C PRO A 29 -24.94 15.69 5.46
N GLU A 30 -25.62 16.15 4.41
CA GLU A 30 -24.98 16.76 3.23
C GLU A 30 -24.27 18.07 3.57
N LYS A 31 -24.91 18.94 4.38
CA LYS A 31 -24.30 20.21 4.79
C LYS A 31 -23.12 19.98 5.72
N ALA A 32 -23.22 19.00 6.63
CA ALA A 32 -22.13 18.59 7.49
C ALA A 32 -20.95 18.05 6.69
N ALA A 33 -21.21 17.19 5.70
CA ALA A 33 -20.19 16.66 4.79
C ALA A 33 -19.53 17.78 3.96
N ALA A 34 -20.31 18.70 3.42
CA ALA A 34 -19.80 19.84 2.65
C ALA A 34 -18.94 20.78 3.52
N ALA A 35 -19.37 21.08 4.75
CA ALA A 35 -18.59 21.87 5.70
C ALA A 35 -17.27 21.16 6.08
N TYR A 36 -17.33 19.86 6.35
CA TYR A 36 -16.13 19.06 6.63
C TYR A 36 -15.18 19.03 5.43
N LYS A 37 -15.69 18.86 4.21
CA LYS A 37 -14.88 18.88 2.99
C LYS A 37 -14.15 20.22 2.84
N LYS A 38 -14.84 21.35 3.00
CA LYS A 38 -14.23 22.69 2.96
C LYS A 38 -13.15 22.85 4.03
N TRP A 39 -13.44 22.44 5.27
CA TRP A 39 -12.47 22.47 6.35
C TRP A 39 -11.24 21.62 6.03
N TYR A 40 -11.43 20.40 5.55
CA TYR A 40 -10.35 19.48 5.22
C TYR A 40 -9.50 20.01 4.06
N GLU A 41 -10.11 20.57 3.02
CA GLU A 41 -9.37 21.18 1.91
C GLU A 41 -8.51 22.36 2.37
N ALA A 42 -9.06 23.23 3.22
CA ALA A 42 -8.35 24.37 3.80
C ALA A 42 -7.25 23.95 4.80
N ASN A 43 -7.37 22.78 5.44
CA ASN A 43 -6.48 22.32 6.51
C ASN A 43 -5.72 21.03 6.16
N LYS A 44 -5.69 20.62 4.88
CA LYS A 44 -5.25 19.29 4.46
C LYS A 44 -3.83 18.98 4.92
N GLU A 45 -2.93 19.96 4.90
CA GLU A 45 -1.53 19.77 5.29
C GLU A 45 -1.38 19.57 6.79
N THR A 46 -2.02 20.43 7.58
CA THR A 46 -2.05 20.33 9.04
C THR A 46 -2.71 19.02 9.49
N ALA A 47 -3.85 18.66 8.91
CA ALA A 47 -4.54 17.40 9.20
C ALA A 47 -3.66 16.18 8.86
N ARG A 48 -2.94 16.23 7.73
CA ARG A 48 -1.96 15.18 7.37
C ARG A 48 -0.79 15.14 8.34
N ALA A 49 -0.26 16.28 8.76
CA ALA A 49 0.84 16.36 9.71
C ALA A 49 0.46 15.80 11.08
N GLN A 50 -0.68 16.24 11.63
CA GLN A 50 -1.23 15.70 12.88
C GLN A 50 -1.43 14.19 12.80
N LYS A 51 -1.99 13.69 11.70
CA LYS A 51 -2.16 12.25 11.47
C LYS A 51 -0.82 11.51 11.44
N ARG A 52 0.23 12.07 10.82
CA ARG A 52 1.57 11.46 10.81
C ARG A 52 2.12 11.32 12.22
N GLU A 53 2.05 12.36 13.05
CA GLU A 53 2.56 12.33 14.42
C GLU A 53 1.80 11.34 15.30
N VAL A 54 0.46 11.33 15.22
CA VAL A 54 -0.36 10.35 15.94
C VAL A 54 0.02 8.92 15.52
N MET A 55 0.15 8.66 14.22
CA MET A 55 0.54 7.33 13.74
C MET A 55 1.96 6.95 14.12
N LYS A 56 2.90 7.90 14.19
CA LYS A 56 4.27 7.68 14.67
C LYS A 56 4.24 7.23 16.13
N ARG A 57 3.51 7.95 16.99
CA ARG A 57 3.34 7.60 18.40
C ARG A 57 2.70 6.21 18.57
N LEU A 58 1.59 5.94 17.89
CA LEU A 58 0.90 4.65 18.00
C LEU A 58 1.80 3.46 17.59
N ARG A 59 2.64 3.65 16.55
CA ARG A 59 3.61 2.61 16.13
C ARG A 59 4.73 2.40 17.15
N ALA A 60 5.15 3.46 17.84
CA ALA A 60 6.16 3.38 18.89
C ALA A 60 5.60 2.74 20.17
N GLU A 61 4.34 3.03 20.53
CA GLU A 61 3.67 2.48 21.70
C GLU A 61 3.30 0.99 21.53
N ASN A 62 3.00 0.56 20.30
CA ASN A 62 2.54 -0.80 20.02
C ASN A 62 3.24 -1.42 18.79
N PRO A 63 4.58 -1.57 18.80
CA PRO A 63 5.34 -2.04 17.64
C PRO A 63 4.89 -3.42 17.17
N ASP A 64 4.62 -4.35 18.08
CA ASP A 64 4.22 -5.73 17.75
C ASP A 64 2.91 -5.80 16.98
N LYS A 65 1.92 -4.99 17.37
CA LYS A 65 0.63 -4.90 16.66
C LYS A 65 0.83 -4.48 15.21
N TYR A 66 1.62 -3.42 14.97
CA TYR A 66 1.84 -2.91 13.61
C TYR A 66 2.77 -3.80 12.80
N ASN A 67 3.73 -4.46 13.43
CA ASN A 67 4.57 -5.47 12.80
C ASN A 67 3.75 -6.68 12.37
N ALA A 68 2.90 -7.23 13.25
CA ALA A 68 1.98 -8.32 12.93
C ALA A 68 1.03 -7.94 11.79
N GLN A 69 0.48 -6.73 11.81
CA GLN A 69 -0.34 -6.21 10.71
C GLN A 69 0.44 -6.12 9.39
N SER A 70 1.69 -5.66 9.42
CA SER A 70 2.55 -5.58 8.23
C SER A 70 2.89 -6.97 7.69
N VAL A 71 3.24 -7.91 8.55
CA VAL A 71 3.52 -9.31 8.18
C VAL A 71 2.27 -9.94 7.54
N ALA A 72 1.11 -9.82 8.18
CA ALA A 72 -0.14 -10.35 7.65
C ALA A 72 -0.53 -9.70 6.31
N ALA A 73 -0.31 -8.38 6.16
CA ALA A 73 -0.54 -7.69 4.90
C ALA A 73 0.37 -8.24 3.79
N LYS A 74 1.67 -8.35 4.03
CA LYS A 74 2.63 -8.92 3.07
C LYS A 74 2.29 -10.36 2.69
N ALA A 75 1.87 -11.18 3.65
CA ALA A 75 1.44 -12.55 3.39
C ALA A 75 0.23 -12.59 2.45
N ARG A 76 -0.80 -11.75 2.70
CA ARG A 76 -1.97 -11.64 1.81
C ARG A 76 -1.60 -11.17 0.41
N GLU A 77 -0.71 -10.19 0.30
CA GLU A 77 -0.27 -9.69 -1.01
C GLU A 77 0.49 -10.75 -1.81
N ARG A 78 1.30 -11.59 -1.15
CA ARG A 78 1.98 -12.71 -1.79
C ARG A 78 1.00 -13.80 -2.22
N GLU A 79 0.03 -14.13 -1.37
CA GLU A 79 -0.99 -15.13 -1.70
C GLU A 79 -1.81 -14.71 -2.92
N GLN A 80 -2.20 -13.43 -3.01
CA GLN A 80 -2.87 -12.89 -4.19
C GLN A 80 -2.05 -13.06 -5.47
N LEU A 81 -0.72 -12.89 -5.40
CA LEU A 81 0.16 -13.12 -6.55
C LEU A 81 0.22 -14.59 -6.94
N PHE A 82 0.24 -15.51 -5.97
CA PHE A 82 0.26 -16.94 -6.28
C PHE A 82 -1.06 -17.42 -6.85
N GLU A 83 -2.19 -16.89 -6.39
CA GLU A 83 -3.51 -17.17 -7.00
C GLU A 83 -3.54 -16.73 -8.47
N MET A 84 -2.92 -15.59 -8.78
CA MET A 84 -2.89 -15.07 -10.14
C MET A 84 -1.88 -15.81 -11.04
N TYR A 85 -0.67 -16.09 -10.55
CA TYR A 85 0.45 -16.52 -11.40
C TYR A 85 0.92 -17.96 -11.14
N GLY A 86 0.33 -18.65 -10.16
CA GLY A 86 0.63 -20.04 -9.80
C GLY A 86 1.33 -20.21 -8.45
N HIS A 87 1.18 -21.40 -7.88
CA HIS A 87 1.74 -21.76 -6.56
C HIS A 87 3.03 -22.57 -6.66
N VAL A 88 3.62 -22.68 -7.85
CA VAL A 88 4.83 -23.48 -8.10
C VAL A 88 5.80 -22.73 -8.99
N CYS A 89 7.08 -23.02 -8.84
CA CYS A 89 8.11 -22.57 -9.75
C CYS A 89 7.86 -23.15 -11.15
N MET A 90 7.65 -22.30 -12.16
CA MET A 90 7.41 -22.73 -13.53
C MET A 90 8.59 -23.50 -14.16
N ARG A 91 9.81 -23.35 -13.61
CA ARG A 91 11.02 -24.02 -14.13
C ARG A 91 11.26 -25.39 -13.51
N CYS A 92 11.08 -25.55 -12.20
CA CYS A 92 11.49 -26.76 -11.47
C CYS A 92 10.41 -27.40 -10.58
N GLY A 93 9.19 -26.85 -10.55
CA GLY A 93 8.08 -27.40 -9.77
C GLY A 93 8.14 -27.17 -8.25
N PHE A 94 9.21 -26.55 -7.73
CA PHE A 94 9.32 -26.20 -6.31
C PHE A 94 8.10 -25.38 -5.84
N SER A 95 7.50 -25.73 -4.70
CA SER A 95 6.20 -25.22 -4.27
C SER A 95 6.19 -24.52 -2.90
N ASP A 96 7.32 -24.49 -2.17
CA ASP A 96 7.36 -23.78 -0.89
C ASP A 96 7.32 -22.27 -1.12
N LYS A 97 6.15 -21.69 -0.82
CA LYS A 97 5.87 -20.27 -1.01
C LYS A 97 6.83 -19.32 -0.30
N ARG A 98 7.60 -19.79 0.70
CA ARG A 98 8.63 -18.98 1.38
C ARG A 98 9.80 -18.64 0.45
N ALA A 99 10.06 -19.46 -0.57
CA ALA A 99 11.15 -19.23 -1.53
C ALA A 99 10.66 -19.00 -2.98
N LEU A 100 9.35 -18.86 -3.18
CA LEU A 100 8.77 -18.41 -4.46
C LEU A 100 8.80 -16.89 -4.63
N THR A 101 8.80 -16.45 -5.88
CA THR A 101 8.91 -15.05 -6.26
C THR A 101 8.23 -14.76 -7.59
N LEU A 102 7.91 -13.49 -7.80
CA LEU A 102 7.52 -12.97 -9.09
C LEU A 102 8.78 -12.61 -9.89
N ASP A 103 8.93 -13.18 -11.07
CA ASP A 103 10.05 -12.93 -11.99
C ASP A 103 9.56 -12.43 -13.35
N HIS A 104 10.36 -11.60 -14.00
CA HIS A 104 10.07 -11.04 -15.33
C HIS A 104 10.47 -12.03 -16.43
N ILE A 105 9.52 -12.55 -17.20
CA ILE A 105 9.80 -13.50 -18.30
C ILE A 105 10.83 -12.92 -19.27
N LYS A 106 10.69 -11.64 -19.64
CA LYS A 106 11.51 -10.93 -20.64
C LYS A 106 12.84 -10.38 -20.11
N ASN A 107 13.24 -10.68 -18.87
CA ASN A 107 14.46 -10.15 -18.22
C ASN A 107 14.56 -8.61 -18.17
N ASN A 108 13.45 -7.89 -18.33
CA ASN A 108 13.36 -6.43 -18.38
C ASN A 108 13.04 -5.77 -17.02
N GLY A 109 13.20 -6.50 -15.92
CA GLY A 109 12.80 -6.02 -14.59
C GLY A 109 13.57 -4.80 -14.11
N ASN A 110 14.78 -4.53 -14.64
CA ASN A 110 15.52 -3.31 -14.37
C ASN A 110 14.81 -2.06 -14.96
N VAL A 111 14.34 -2.16 -16.21
CA VAL A 111 13.60 -1.08 -16.90
C VAL A 111 12.32 -0.79 -16.15
N GLU A 112 11.55 -1.83 -15.81
CA GLU A 112 10.29 -1.63 -15.09
C GLU A 112 10.49 -1.07 -13.67
N ARG A 113 11.53 -1.51 -12.95
CA ARG A 113 11.85 -0.94 -11.64
C ARG A 113 12.33 0.51 -11.73
N ALA A 114 13.00 0.91 -12.81
CA ALA A 114 13.38 2.31 -13.02
C ALA A 114 12.15 3.20 -13.25
N GLU A 115 11.13 2.68 -13.95
CA GLU A 115 9.88 3.40 -14.23
C GLU A 115 8.94 3.47 -13.01
N LEU A 116 8.76 2.34 -12.31
CA LEU A 116 7.69 2.19 -11.30
C LEU A 116 8.18 2.09 -9.86
N GLY A 117 9.47 1.83 -9.66
CA GLY A 117 10.02 1.34 -8.40
C GLY A 117 9.57 -0.08 -8.06
N GLU A 118 10.18 -0.67 -7.02
CA GLU A 118 9.92 -2.06 -6.61
C GLU A 118 8.45 -2.35 -6.27
N ARG A 119 7.81 -1.43 -5.54
CA ARG A 119 6.40 -1.58 -5.15
C ARG A 119 5.46 -1.41 -6.34
N GLY A 120 5.87 -0.65 -7.35
CA GLY A 120 5.06 -0.42 -8.54
C GLY A 120 4.96 -1.66 -9.42
N VAL A 121 6.02 -2.47 -9.51
CA VAL A 121 6.01 -3.79 -10.18
C VAL A 121 4.93 -4.70 -9.57
N TYR A 122 4.95 -4.87 -8.24
CA TYR A 122 3.97 -5.70 -7.54
C TYR A 122 2.54 -5.15 -7.71
N ARG A 123 2.37 -3.83 -7.71
CA ARG A 123 1.06 -3.22 -7.95
C ARG A 123 0.57 -3.48 -9.37
N ARG A 124 1.44 -3.34 -10.38
CA ARG A 124 1.10 -3.59 -11.79
C ARG A 124 0.71 -5.05 -12.00
N ALA A 125 1.49 -5.99 -11.49
CA ALA A 125 1.19 -7.43 -11.57
C ALA A 125 -0.16 -7.79 -10.92
N LYS A 126 -0.53 -7.13 -9.81
CA LYS A 126 -1.84 -7.34 -9.16
C LYS A 126 -3.00 -6.58 -9.83
N ALA A 127 -2.73 -5.48 -10.51
CA ALA A 127 -3.77 -4.64 -11.12
C ALA A 127 -4.33 -5.27 -12.40
N SER A 128 -3.47 -5.88 -13.20
CA SER A 128 -3.85 -6.63 -14.40
C SER A 128 -3.01 -7.90 -14.47
N HIS A 129 -3.69 -9.05 -14.48
CA HIS A 129 -3.02 -10.34 -14.64
C HIS A 129 -2.29 -10.37 -16.00
N GLN A 130 -0.96 -10.34 -15.96
CA GLN A 130 -0.08 -10.24 -17.13
C GLN A 130 0.84 -11.46 -17.24
N PRO A 131 0.30 -12.64 -17.60
CA PRO A 131 1.05 -13.90 -17.62
C PRO A 131 2.15 -13.95 -18.69
N GLY A 132 2.14 -13.04 -19.67
CA GLY A 132 3.21 -12.90 -20.68
C GLY A 132 4.41 -12.09 -20.20
N ASP A 133 4.28 -11.35 -19.09
CA ASP A 133 5.35 -10.50 -18.55
C ASP A 133 5.94 -11.08 -17.26
N TYR A 134 5.12 -11.78 -16.47
CA TYR A 134 5.52 -12.32 -15.18
C TYR A 134 5.28 -13.82 -15.06
N GLN A 135 6.14 -14.46 -14.28
CA GLN A 135 6.09 -15.88 -13.93
C GLN A 135 6.44 -16.07 -12.46
N ILE A 136 6.01 -17.20 -11.87
CA ILE A 136 6.47 -17.62 -10.55
C ILE A 136 7.69 -18.51 -10.68
N LEU A 137 8.77 -18.14 -10.00
CA LEU A 137 9.99 -18.95 -9.89
C LEU A 137 10.37 -19.13 -8.42
N CYS A 138 11.15 -20.17 -8.12
CA CYS A 138 11.89 -20.20 -6.86
C CYS A 138 13.13 -19.29 -6.96
N MET A 139 13.63 -18.81 -5.81
CA MET A 139 14.84 -17.96 -5.74
C MET A 139 16.04 -18.54 -6.51
N ASN A 140 16.25 -19.85 -6.42
CA ASN A 140 17.37 -20.50 -7.12
C ASN A 140 17.20 -20.41 -8.63
N CYS A 141 16.02 -20.75 -9.17
CA CYS A 141 15.75 -20.64 -10.60
C CYS A 141 15.80 -19.20 -11.11
N GLN A 142 15.38 -18.23 -10.29
CA GLN A 142 15.50 -16.81 -10.63
C GLN A 142 16.97 -16.39 -10.75
N PHE A 143 17.83 -16.79 -9.80
CA PHE A 143 19.27 -16.50 -9.88
C PHE A 143 19.95 -17.20 -11.05
N ILE A 144 19.62 -18.46 -11.31
CA ILE A 144 20.14 -19.19 -12.48
C ILE A 144 19.77 -18.45 -13.75
N LYS A 145 18.49 -18.07 -13.93
CA LYS A 145 18.02 -17.29 -15.09
C LYS A 145 18.78 -15.97 -15.26
N ARG A 146 19.05 -15.26 -14.17
CA ARG A 146 19.87 -14.03 -14.21
C ARG A 146 21.30 -14.31 -14.69
N THR A 147 21.93 -15.37 -14.18
CA THR A 147 23.29 -15.76 -14.57
C THR A 147 23.34 -16.17 -16.03
N GLU A 148 22.38 -16.99 -16.49
CA GLU A 148 22.25 -17.42 -17.89
C GLU A 148 22.14 -16.20 -18.82
N ALA A 149 21.29 -15.23 -18.49
CA ALA A 149 21.14 -13.99 -19.27
C ALA A 149 22.43 -13.15 -19.32
N ALA A 150 23.13 -13.03 -18.19
CA ALA A 150 24.40 -12.28 -18.13
C ALA A 150 25.51 -12.96 -18.93
N THR A 151 25.62 -14.29 -18.84
CA THR A 151 26.60 -15.07 -19.61
C THR A 151 26.32 -14.97 -21.11
N ALA A 152 25.07 -15.13 -21.54
CA ALA A 152 24.68 -14.99 -22.94
C ALA A 152 25.05 -13.61 -23.50
N TRP A 153 24.81 -12.55 -22.73
CA TRP A 153 25.18 -11.19 -23.12
C TRP A 153 26.69 -10.99 -23.25
N ARG A 154 27.51 -11.59 -22.36
CA ARG A 154 28.97 -11.52 -22.45
C ARG A 154 29.49 -12.20 -23.70
N ILE A 155 29.03 -13.42 -23.97
CA ILE A 155 29.40 -14.17 -25.18
C ILE A 155 29.09 -13.35 -26.42
N LEU A 156 27.86 -12.82 -26.53
CA LEU A 156 27.45 -12.00 -27.68
C LEU A 156 28.32 -10.77 -27.89
N LYS A 157 28.83 -10.14 -26.82
CA LYS A 157 29.73 -8.99 -26.90
C LYS A 157 31.15 -9.35 -27.31
N GLU A 158 31.61 -10.54 -26.98
CA GLU A 158 32.95 -11.01 -27.35
C GLU A 158 32.97 -11.55 -28.78
N THR A 159 31.82 -11.97 -29.32
CA THR A 159 31.68 -12.50 -30.67
C THR A 159 31.18 -11.50 -31.72
N ALA A 160 30.90 -10.25 -31.34
CA ALA A 160 30.43 -9.16 -32.20
C ALA A 160 31.52 -8.12 -32.43
#